data_AF-A0A396MMB0-F1
#
_entry.id   AF-A0A396MMB0-F1
#
_cell.length_a   1.000
_cell.length_b   1.000
_cell.length_c   1.000
_cell.angle_alpha   90.00
_cell.angle_beta   90.00
_cell.angle_gamma   90.00
#
_symmetry.space_group_name_H-M   'P 1'
#
loop_
_entity.id
_entity.type
_entity.pdbx_description
1 polymer ?
#
loop_
_entity_poly.entity_id
_entity_poly.type
_entity_poly.pdbx_seq_one_letter_code
_entity_poly.pdbx_strand_id
1 'polypeptide(L)'
;MGRELTRTEKAAIRRLVSKWCANYDRDCGCLPLDCECYMFGKCWTGAYCRYFREAVLPLDPALEVALLAEGPRPDFKACPVCGRAVAPDGRQTYCSAACAKAAHRRQQREYMRKKRG
;
A
#
# COMPACT_ATOMS: atom_id res chain seq x y z
N MET A 1 13.66 6.25 2.38
CA MET A 1 13.73 6.08 0.91
C MET A 1 12.33 6.29 0.36
N GLY A 2 12.16 7.18 -0.63
CA GLY A 2 10.86 7.37 -1.29
C GLY A 2 10.58 6.21 -2.24
N ARG A 3 9.36 5.65 -2.20
CA ARG A 3 8.93 4.64 -3.19
C ARG A 3 8.74 5.30 -4.55
N GLU A 4 8.98 4.57 -5.63
CA GLU A 4 8.67 5.06 -6.96
C GLU A 4 7.14 5.17 -7.14
N LEU A 5 6.69 6.28 -7.71
CA LEU A 5 5.27 6.52 -8.00
C LEU A 5 4.89 5.88 -9.33
N THR A 6 3.77 5.17 -9.31
CA THR A 6 3.16 4.61 -10.52
C THR A 6 2.69 5.74 -11.46
N ARG A 7 2.49 5.41 -12.74
CA ARG A 7 1.95 6.37 -13.72
C ARG A 7 0.58 6.91 -13.31
N THR A 8 -0.27 6.05 -12.73
CA THR A 8 -1.61 6.41 -12.26
C THR A 8 -1.55 7.41 -11.12
N GLU A 9 -0.66 7.18 -10.14
CA GLU A 9 -0.45 8.11 -9.02
C GLU A 9 0.07 9.46 -9.52
N LYS A 10 1.08 9.48 -10.41
CA LYS A 10 1.58 10.73 -11.00
C LYS A 10 0.47 11.49 -11.73
N ALA A 11 -0.40 10.80 -12.46
CA ALA A 11 -1.53 11.43 -13.15
C ALA A 11 -2.58 11.99 -12.18
N ALA A 12 -2.90 11.26 -11.11
CA ALA A 12 -3.84 11.72 -10.09
C ALA A 12 -3.31 12.96 -9.35
N ILE A 13 -2.03 12.97 -8.99
CA ILE A 13 -1.35 14.11 -8.36
C ILE A 13 -1.38 15.33 -9.29
N ARG A 14 -1.04 15.17 -10.58
CA ARG A 14 -1.14 16.27 -11.55
C ARG A 14 -2.54 16.85 -11.65
N ARG A 15 -3.56 15.98 -11.71
CA ARG A 15 -4.96 16.41 -11.77
C ARG A 15 -5.37 17.23 -10.54
N LEU A 16 -4.98 16.79 -9.35
CA LEU A 16 -5.27 17.51 -8.11
C LEU A 16 -4.58 18.87 -8.07
N VAL A 17 -3.29 18.92 -8.40
CA VAL A 17 -2.54 20.18 -8.42
C VAL A 17 -3.15 21.15 -9.43
N SER A 18 -3.39 20.72 -10.67
CA SER A 18 -3.92 21.60 -11.71
C SER A 18 -5.36 22.06 -11.47
N LYS A 19 -6.15 21.32 -10.68
CA LYS A 19 -7.55 21.65 -10.43
C LYS A 19 -7.77 22.42 -9.12
N TRP A 20 -7.01 22.12 -8.08
CA TRP A 20 -7.32 22.54 -6.71
C TRP A 20 -6.17 23.20 -5.96
N CYS A 21 -4.94 23.20 -6.48
CA CYS A 21 -3.84 23.87 -5.79
C CYS A 21 -3.94 25.39 -5.98
N ALA A 22 -4.24 26.12 -4.91
CA ALA A 22 -4.29 27.59 -4.93
C ALA A 22 -2.95 28.27 -5.27
N ASN A 23 -1.83 27.53 -5.20
CA ASN A 23 -0.50 28.02 -5.52
C ASN A 23 -0.04 27.66 -6.94
N TYR A 24 -0.88 26.98 -7.72
CA TYR A 24 -0.56 26.59 -9.09
C TYR A 24 -1.51 27.28 -10.07
N ASP A 25 -0.92 27.96 -11.04
CA ASP A 25 -1.61 28.50 -12.21
C ASP A 25 -1.07 27.82 -13.48
N ARG A 26 -1.93 27.68 -14.51
CA ARG A 26 -1.54 26.98 -15.74
C ARG A 26 -0.57 27.78 -16.60
N ASP A 27 -0.69 29.10 -16.58
CA ASP A 27 0.07 30.00 -17.43
C ASP A 27 1.33 30.49 -16.70
N CYS A 28 1.26 30.65 -15.38
CA CYS A 28 2.39 31.10 -14.56
C CYS A 28 3.14 29.99 -13.81
N GLY A 29 2.60 28.77 -13.73
CA GLY A 29 3.20 27.66 -12.98
C GLY A 29 2.98 27.77 -11.46
N CYS A 30 3.96 27.32 -10.67
CA CYS A 30 3.89 27.33 -9.21
C CYS A 30 4.31 28.71 -8.69
N LEU A 31 3.35 29.51 -8.22
CA LEU A 31 3.57 30.91 -7.81
C LEU A 31 4.69 31.06 -6.75
N PRO A 32 4.76 30.23 -5.69
CA PRO A 32 5.83 30.35 -4.69
C PRO A 32 7.23 29.99 -5.20
N LEU A 33 7.32 29.26 -6.32
CA LEU A 33 8.59 28.83 -6.90
C LEU A 33 8.97 29.66 -8.14
N ASP A 34 8.05 30.46 -8.66
CA ASP A 34 8.20 31.23 -9.90
C ASP A 34 8.67 30.38 -11.09
N CYS A 35 8.25 29.11 -11.14
CA CYS A 35 8.57 28.16 -12.19
C CYS A 35 7.60 26.97 -12.21
N GLU A 36 7.81 25.99 -13.08
CA GLU A 36 7.00 24.78 -13.14
C GLU A 36 6.99 24.04 -11.79
N CYS A 37 5.83 23.54 -11.37
CA CYS A 37 5.72 22.71 -10.18
C CYS A 37 6.62 21.47 -10.32
N TYR A 38 7.63 21.33 -9.45
CA TYR A 38 8.59 20.22 -9.53
C TYR A 38 7.92 18.83 -9.44
N MET A 39 6.72 18.73 -8.84
CA MET A 39 5.94 17.48 -8.79
C MET A 39 5.43 17.04 -10.18
N PHE A 40 5.52 17.90 -11.20
CA PHE A 40 5.19 17.55 -12.58
C PHE A 40 6.38 16.96 -13.35
N GLY A 41 7.59 17.25 -12.86
CA GLY A 41 8.86 16.89 -13.47
C GLY A 41 9.05 15.38 -13.64
N LYS A 42 9.75 15.01 -14.72
CA LYS A 42 10.01 13.60 -15.06
C LYS A 42 10.88 12.88 -14.02
N CYS A 43 11.79 13.60 -13.38
CA CYS A 43 12.74 13.07 -12.39
C CYS A 43 12.26 13.20 -10.93
N TRP A 44 10.97 13.52 -10.70
CA TRP A 44 10.45 13.64 -9.34
C TRP A 44 10.42 12.28 -8.63
N THR A 45 11.14 12.20 -7.51
CA THR A 45 11.42 10.97 -6.75
C THR A 45 10.51 10.78 -5.53
N GLY A 46 9.38 11.50 -5.47
CA GLY A 46 8.30 11.25 -4.51
C GLY A 46 8.26 12.13 -3.26
N ALA A 47 9.18 13.09 -3.10
CA ALA A 47 9.07 14.09 -2.03
C ALA A 47 7.88 15.04 -2.32
N TYR A 48 6.80 14.95 -1.54
CA TYR A 48 5.61 15.77 -1.74
C TYR A 48 5.80 17.21 -1.29
N CYS A 49 5.26 18.17 -2.05
CA CYS A 49 5.15 19.56 -1.61
C CYS A 49 4.33 19.62 -0.32
N ARG A 50 4.79 20.41 0.65
CA ARG A 50 4.11 20.56 1.94
C ARG A 50 2.67 21.02 1.79
N TYR A 51 2.43 22.08 1.00
CA TYR A 51 1.09 22.59 0.73
C TYR A 51 0.21 21.53 0.06
N PHE A 52 0.77 20.79 -0.90
CA PHE A 52 0.03 19.69 -1.53
C PHE A 52 -0.39 18.66 -0.50
N ARG A 53 0.53 18.18 0.34
CA ARG A 53 0.24 17.15 1.36
C ARG A 53 -0.80 17.63 2.38
N GLU A 54 -0.73 18.88 2.80
CA GLU A 54 -1.58 19.40 3.90
C GLU A 54 -2.94 19.92 3.43
N ALA A 55 -3.05 20.47 2.21
CA ALA A 55 -4.25 21.18 1.75
C ALA A 55 -4.90 20.59 0.48
N VAL A 56 -4.12 19.94 -0.38
CA VAL A 56 -4.62 19.47 -1.70
C VAL A 56 -4.87 17.96 -1.72
N LEU A 57 -3.95 17.18 -1.14
CA LEU A 57 -4.04 15.71 -1.09
C LEU A 57 -5.27 15.22 -0.32
N PRO A 58 -5.70 15.83 0.81
CA PRO A 58 -6.91 15.40 1.52
C PRO A 58 -8.21 15.53 0.71
N LEU A 59 -8.20 16.23 -0.43
CA LEU A 59 -9.33 16.28 -1.36
C LEU A 59 -9.54 14.96 -2.11
N ASP A 60 -8.56 14.06 -2.09
CA ASP A 60 -8.66 12.69 -2.61
C ASP A 60 -8.19 11.69 -1.54
N PRO A 61 -9.08 11.28 -0.61
CA PRO A 61 -8.73 10.36 0.47
C PRO A 61 -8.22 9.00 -0.02
N ALA A 62 -8.66 8.55 -1.20
CA ALA A 62 -8.20 7.27 -1.76
C ALA A 62 -6.75 7.37 -2.22
N LEU A 63 -6.38 8.48 -2.88
CA LEU A 63 -4.99 8.76 -3.23
C LEU A 63 -4.14 8.99 -1.98
N GLU A 64 -4.64 9.72 -0.98
CA GLU A 64 -3.93 9.93 0.28
C GLU A 64 -3.55 8.61 0.94
N VAL A 65 -4.51 7.69 1.09
CA VAL A 65 -4.24 6.35 1.63
C VAL A 65 -3.26 5.59 0.75
N ALA A 66 -3.40 5.64 -0.57
CA ALA A 66 -2.47 4.95 -1.48
C ALA A 66 -1.03 5.49 -1.38
N LEU A 67 -0.86 6.81 -1.22
CA LEU A 67 0.44 7.46 -1.13
C LEU A 67 1.08 7.30 0.25
N LEU A 68 0.29 7.36 1.32
CA LEU A 68 0.75 7.31 2.72
C LEU A 68 0.73 5.92 3.35
N ALA A 69 0.06 4.92 2.74
CA ALA A 69 0.19 3.54 3.17
C ALA A 69 1.64 3.08 2.97
N GLU A 70 2.36 2.87 4.07
CA GLU A 70 3.73 2.38 4.04
C GLU A 70 3.82 0.97 3.43
N GLY A 71 4.58 0.87 2.35
CA GLY A 71 5.09 -0.39 1.78
C GLY A 71 4.04 -1.29 1.09
N PRO A 72 4.48 -2.29 0.33
CA PRO A 72 3.61 -3.40 -0.06
C PRO A 72 2.97 -3.95 1.21
N ARG A 73 1.64 -4.18 1.20
CA ARG A 73 1.03 -4.97 2.25
C ARG A 73 1.83 -6.27 2.35
N PRO A 74 2.24 -6.71 3.55
CA PRO A 74 2.89 -8.00 3.65
C PRO A 74 1.98 -9.04 2.98
N ASP A 75 2.54 -9.91 2.15
CA ASP A 75 1.79 -11.01 1.55
C ASP A 75 1.38 -11.97 2.66
N PHE A 76 0.25 -11.67 3.30
CA PHE A 76 -0.35 -12.53 4.31
C PHE A 76 -0.96 -13.73 3.59
N LYS A 77 -0.31 -14.88 3.68
CA LYS A 77 -0.93 -16.14 3.24
C LYS A 77 -2.12 -16.49 4.14
N ALA A 78 -3.14 -17.14 3.56
CA ALA A 78 -4.29 -17.60 4.32
C ALA A 78 -3.96 -18.86 5.14
N CYS A 79 -4.46 -18.93 6.37
CA CYS A 79 -4.30 -20.11 7.21
C CYS A 79 -5.10 -21.29 6.64
N PRO A 80 -4.50 -22.47 6.42
CA PRO A 80 -5.19 -23.62 5.84
C PRO A 80 -6.28 -24.24 6.75
N VAL A 81 -6.41 -23.77 7.99
CA VAL A 81 -7.38 -24.28 8.97
C VAL A 81 -8.60 -23.36 9.11
N CYS A 82 -8.39 -22.04 9.11
CA CYS A 82 -9.46 -21.07 9.39
C CYS A 82 -9.54 -19.90 8.40
N GLY A 83 -8.68 -19.86 7.37
CA GLY A 83 -8.67 -18.80 6.35
C GLY A 83 -8.09 -17.45 6.79
N ARG A 84 -7.84 -17.22 8.09
CA ARG A 84 -7.28 -15.95 8.59
C ARG A 84 -5.84 -15.73 8.11
N ALA A 85 -5.45 -14.47 7.99
CA ALA A 85 -4.09 -14.05 7.66
C ALA A 85 -3.04 -14.69 8.59
N VAL A 86 -1.99 -15.24 8.01
CA VAL A 86 -0.78 -15.70 8.71
C VAL A 86 0.27 -14.61 8.55
N ALA A 87 0.90 -14.21 9.67
CA ALA A 87 1.96 -13.23 9.65
C ALA A 87 3.06 -13.63 8.63
N PRO A 88 3.70 -12.65 7.96
CA PRO A 88 4.73 -12.89 6.95
C PRO A 88 6.05 -13.46 7.51
N ASP A 89 6.06 -13.90 8.77
CA ASP A 89 7.20 -14.62 9.32
C ASP A 89 7.37 -15.92 8.51
N GLY A 90 8.40 -15.96 7.66
CA GLY A 90 8.54 -16.90 6.54
C GLY A 90 8.52 -18.39 6.93
N ARG A 91 8.53 -18.69 8.23
CA ARG A 91 8.47 -20.05 8.79
C ARG A 91 7.08 -20.46 9.28
N GLN A 92 6.15 -19.52 9.49
CA GLN A 92 4.89 -19.84 10.16
C GLN A 92 3.82 -20.26 9.15
N THR A 93 3.26 -21.47 9.27
CA THR A 93 2.21 -21.99 8.34
C THR A 93 0.79 -21.68 8.82
N TYR A 94 0.60 -21.48 10.12
CA TYR A 94 -0.72 -21.33 10.75
C TYR A 94 -0.82 -19.99 11.46
N CYS A 95 -2.02 -19.40 11.50
CA CYS A 95 -2.26 -18.11 12.17
C CYS A 95 -2.17 -18.19 13.70
N SER A 96 -2.14 -19.40 14.27
CA SER A 96 -2.12 -19.63 15.71
C SER A 96 -1.66 -21.05 16.05
N ALA A 97 -1.16 -21.24 17.28
CA ALA A 97 -0.86 -22.56 17.84
C ALA A 97 -2.10 -23.48 17.87
N ALA A 98 -3.28 -22.90 18.06
CA ALA A 98 -4.55 -23.63 18.01
C ALA A 98 -4.80 -24.25 16.62
N CYS A 99 -4.59 -23.48 15.55
CA CYS A 99 -4.69 -23.98 14.18
C CYS A 99 -3.64 -25.05 13.86
N ALA A 100 -2.39 -24.86 14.32
CA ALA A 100 -1.34 -25.86 14.16
C ALA A 100 -1.72 -27.20 14.84
N LYS A 101 -2.23 -27.15 16.08
CA LYS A 101 -2.67 -28.34 16.82
C LYS A 101 -3.89 -29.00 16.17
N ALA A 102 -4.81 -28.23 15.60
CA ALA A 102 -5.95 -28.77 14.86
C ALA A 102 -5.51 -29.52 13.60
N ALA A 103 -4.58 -28.95 12.82
CA ALA A 103 -4.02 -29.60 11.64
C ALA A 103 -3.29 -30.91 12.00
N HIS A 104 -2.46 -30.90 13.05
CA HIS A 104 -1.75 -32.09 13.51
C HIS A 104 -2.69 -33.22 13.93
N ARG A 105 -3.75 -32.91 14.70
CA ARG A 105 -4.75 -33.90 15.10
C ARG A 105 -5.49 -34.51 13.90
N ARG A 106 -5.77 -33.71 12.87
CA ARG A 106 -6.39 -34.22 11.63
C ARG A 106 -5.46 -35.20 10.92
N GLN A 107 -4.18 -34.84 10.74
CA GLN A 107 -3.19 -35.71 10.11
C GLN A 107 -3.01 -37.03 10.87
N GLN A 108 -2.94 -36.99 12.21
CA GLN A 108 -2.86 -38.21 13.02
C GLN A 108 -4.07 -39.13 12.83
N ARG A 109 -5.29 -38.56 12.78
CA ARG A 109 -6.52 -39.35 12.53
C ARG A 109 -6.49 -40.00 11.16
N GLU A 110 -6.10 -39.27 10.12
CA GLU A 110 -5.99 -39.78 8.75
C GLU A 110 -4.92 -40.88 8.64
N TYR A 111 -3.76 -40.71 9.28
CA TYR A 111 -2.72 -41.72 9.36
C TYR A 111 -3.22 -43.01 10.04
N MET A 112 -3.85 -42.89 11.22
CA MET A 112 -4.38 -44.04 11.94
C MET A 112 -5.50 -44.75 11.17
N ARG A 113 -6.30 -44.01 10.38
CA ARG A 113 -7.32 -44.60 9.51
C ARG A 113 -6.70 -45.45 8.40
N LYS A 114 -5.64 -44.94 7.74
CA LYS A 114 -4.89 -45.67 6.70
C LYS A 114 -4.15 -46.90 7.23
N LYS A 115 -3.74 -46.90 8.50
CA LYS A 115 -3.05 -48.04 9.12
C LYS A 115 -4.00 -49.15 9.56
N ARG A 116 -5.30 -48.83 9.73
CA ARG A 116 -6.33 -49.76 10.22
C ARG A 116 -7.19 -50.37 9.11
N GLY A 117 -7.12 -49.85 7.90
CA GLY A 117 -7.69 -50.45 6.69
C GLY A 117 -6.58 -51.09 5.89
#